data_AF-A0AA36HWY4-F1
#
_entry.id   AF-A0AA36HWY4-F1
#
_cell.length_a   1.000
_cell.length_b   1.000
_cell.length_c   1.000
_cell.angle_alpha   90.00
_cell.angle_beta   90.00
_cell.angle_gamma   90.00
#
_symmetry.space_group_name_H-M   'P 1'
#
loop_
_entity.id
_entity.type
_entity.pdbx_description
1 polymer ?
#
loop_
_entity_poly.entity_id
_entity_poly.type
_entity_poly.pdbx_seq_one_letter_code
_entity_poly.pdbx_strand_id
1 'polypeptide(L)'
;QVYDKSKSIPKESPRFDEVSTTATPRDGGEFRTPGPTPRVDGVKLSAREVPPPAVEEDKRDEISYEGTYLGTMKHGRGRLRMRTYTYEGEFQNDMKHGLGALEWDDGRRYEGGFRNGKFHGAAVMQWPDGRRYVGQYAEDRKHGDGTFSWQDGRRYEGQWVAGKRHGIGTYTNAKGFTRRGTWQQDRPIKWEEPDPQASGLSLQSPTRQPERLEAEEEVIEVSTL
;
A
#
# COMPACT_ATOMS: atom_id res chain seq x y z
N GLN A 1 45.62 -5.02 -38.09
CA GLN A 1 44.17 -4.71 -38.23
C GLN A 1 43.92 -3.50 -37.34
N VAL A 2 44.25 -2.28 -37.74
CA VAL A 2 43.50 -1.32 -38.58
C VAL A 2 42.01 -1.23 -38.21
N TYR A 3 41.66 -0.19 -37.45
CA TYR A 3 40.42 0.57 -37.60
C TYR A 3 40.73 2.05 -37.33
N ASP A 4 40.45 2.90 -38.32
CA ASP A 4 40.67 4.35 -38.33
C ASP A 4 39.41 5.03 -38.92
N LYS A 5 39.14 6.26 -38.44
CA LYS A 5 38.26 7.34 -38.96
C LYS A 5 36.73 7.08 -38.97
N SER A 6 35.85 8.03 -38.68
CA SER A 6 35.96 9.50 -38.60
C SER A 6 34.65 10.16 -38.10
N LYS A 7 34.80 11.25 -37.34
CA LYS A 7 34.08 12.55 -37.36
C LYS A 7 32.56 12.61 -37.60
N SER A 8 31.85 13.29 -36.68
CA SER A 8 31.12 14.56 -36.98
C SER A 8 30.40 15.14 -35.75
N ILE A 9 30.77 16.35 -35.37
CA ILE A 9 30.04 17.26 -34.46
C ILE A 9 29.48 18.40 -35.32
N PRO A 10 28.28 18.91 -35.03
CA PRO A 10 27.98 20.32 -35.28
C PRO A 10 27.67 21.08 -33.98
N LYS A 11 28.40 22.18 -33.82
CA LYS A 11 28.06 23.35 -32.99
C LYS A 11 26.82 24.04 -33.59
N GLU A 12 25.96 24.60 -32.74
CA GLU A 12 25.45 25.97 -32.91
C GLU A 12 24.64 26.47 -31.70
N SER A 13 24.92 27.71 -31.32
CA SER A 13 24.11 28.59 -30.47
C SER A 13 24.09 29.96 -31.16
N PRO A 14 22.99 30.72 -31.08
CA PRO A 14 23.09 32.16 -30.78
C PRO A 14 22.05 32.62 -29.73
N ARG A 15 22.45 33.41 -28.71
CA ARG A 15 22.32 34.89 -28.56
C ARG A 15 20.87 35.40 -28.54
N PHE A 16 20.38 35.82 -27.37
CA PHE A 16 20.39 37.19 -26.79
C PHE A 16 19.30 38.09 -27.41
N ASP A 17 18.32 38.47 -26.59
CA ASP A 17 17.73 39.80 -26.61
C ASP A 17 17.36 40.22 -25.18
N GLU A 18 17.82 41.41 -24.85
CA GLU A 18 17.71 42.14 -23.59
C GLU A 18 16.74 43.29 -23.86
N VAL A 19 15.64 43.44 -23.11
CA VAL A 19 14.98 44.75 -22.96
C VAL A 19 14.45 44.92 -21.54
N SER A 20 15.04 45.94 -20.90
CA SER A 20 14.70 46.58 -19.65
C SER A 20 13.38 47.37 -19.73
N THR A 21 12.54 47.37 -18.68
CA THR A 21 11.90 48.62 -18.21
C THR A 21 11.47 48.55 -16.75
N THR A 22 11.90 49.55 -16.00
CA THR A 22 11.53 49.95 -14.64
C THR A 22 10.15 50.61 -14.57
N ALA A 23 9.40 50.38 -13.47
CA ALA A 23 8.43 51.35 -12.92
C ALA A 23 8.05 51.01 -11.45
N THR A 24 8.17 52.00 -10.57
CA THR A 24 7.63 52.12 -9.20
C THR A 24 6.79 53.42 -9.14
N PRO A 25 6.16 53.85 -8.02
CA PRO A 25 5.26 53.21 -7.04
C PRO A 25 4.00 54.09 -6.72
N ARG A 26 3.22 53.72 -5.66
CA ARG A 26 2.15 54.44 -4.88
C ARG A 26 0.83 53.63 -4.88
N ASP A 27 -0.01 53.53 -3.85
CA ASP A 27 -0.34 54.28 -2.61
C ASP A 27 -1.10 53.25 -1.71
N GLY A 28 -1.04 53.17 -0.38
CA GLY A 28 -1.63 54.10 0.59
C GLY A 28 -2.80 53.45 1.37
N GLY A 29 -2.68 53.31 2.70
CA GLY A 29 -3.77 53.09 3.70
C GLY A 29 -4.41 51.68 3.77
N GLU A 30 -4.88 51.11 4.88
CA GLU A 30 -5.16 51.60 6.23
C GLU A 30 -5.13 50.44 7.25
N PHE A 31 -4.84 50.80 8.50
CA PHE A 31 -4.92 50.00 9.71
C PHE A 31 -6.35 49.51 10.01
N ARG A 32 -6.49 48.23 10.38
CA ARG A 32 -7.56 47.76 11.29
C ARG A 32 -6.97 46.77 12.30
N THR A 33 -6.98 47.17 13.57
CA THR A 33 -6.81 46.26 14.72
C THR A 33 -8.07 45.40 14.91
N PRO A 34 -7.92 44.23 15.55
CA PRO A 34 -8.67 44.05 16.80
C PRO A 34 -7.86 43.35 17.90
N GLY A 35 -8.29 43.59 19.14
CA GLY A 35 -7.66 43.21 20.40
C GLY A 35 -7.81 41.74 20.83
N PRO A 36 -7.82 41.48 22.16
CA PRO A 36 -6.99 40.44 22.78
C PRO A 36 -7.54 39.03 22.66
N THR A 37 -6.60 38.08 22.52
CA THR A 37 -6.82 36.63 22.53
C THR A 37 -7.27 36.11 23.89
N PRO A 38 -8.29 35.25 23.98
CA PRO A 38 -8.49 34.42 25.16
C PRO A 38 -7.51 33.24 25.16
N ARG A 39 -6.79 33.05 26.27
CA ARG A 39 -6.09 31.80 26.60
C ARG A 39 -7.13 30.72 26.91
N VAL A 40 -6.99 29.56 26.27
CA VAL A 40 -7.54 28.30 26.75
C VAL A 40 -6.42 27.26 26.84
N ASP A 41 -6.40 26.57 27.97
CA ASP A 41 -5.33 25.71 28.43
C ASP A 41 -5.20 24.41 27.61
N GLY A 42 -3.95 23.99 27.44
CA GLY A 42 -3.55 22.59 27.56
C GLY A 42 -4.11 21.58 26.57
N VAL A 43 -3.55 21.54 25.35
CA VAL A 43 -3.37 20.26 24.64
C VAL A 43 -1.92 20.15 24.24
N LYS A 44 -1.21 19.19 24.84
CA LYS A 44 0.14 18.77 24.48
C LYS A 44 0.11 18.31 23.02
N LEU A 45 0.50 19.19 22.11
CA LEU A 45 0.72 18.88 20.69
C LEU A 45 1.79 17.79 20.63
N SER A 46 1.37 16.55 20.42
CA SER A 46 2.29 15.46 20.07
C SER A 46 3.00 15.87 18.78
N ALA A 47 4.31 16.01 18.87
CA ALA A 47 5.18 16.48 17.82
C ALA A 47 4.83 15.80 16.49
N ARG A 48 4.68 16.61 15.43
CA ARG A 48 4.77 16.15 14.06
C ARG A 48 6.16 15.51 13.93
N GLU A 49 6.23 14.19 13.88
CA GLU A 49 7.41 13.53 13.32
C GLU A 49 7.49 13.94 11.85
N VAL A 50 8.35 14.92 11.60
CA VAL A 50 8.85 15.23 10.26
C VAL A 50 9.48 13.92 9.76
N PRO A 51 8.97 13.31 8.67
CA PRO A 51 9.66 12.16 8.09
C PRO A 51 11.09 12.61 7.74
N PRO A 52 12.12 11.82 8.04
CA PRO A 52 13.48 12.21 7.75
C PRO A 52 13.63 12.55 6.26
N PRO A 53 14.45 13.56 5.91
CA PRO A 53 14.73 13.87 4.51
C PRO A 53 15.24 12.61 3.82
N ALA A 54 14.88 12.44 2.54
CA ALA A 54 15.31 11.32 1.71
C ALA A 54 16.83 11.12 1.91
N VAL A 55 17.17 10.05 2.61
CA VAL A 55 18.53 9.75 3.03
C VAL A 55 19.33 9.49 1.77
N GLU A 56 20.28 10.38 1.47
CA GLU A 56 21.56 9.97 0.91
C GLU A 56 22.05 8.85 1.86
N GLU A 57 21.73 7.58 1.53
CA GLU A 57 22.10 6.44 2.37
C GLU A 57 23.61 6.55 2.59
N ASP A 58 23.98 6.80 3.85
CA ASP A 58 25.35 7.13 4.22
C ASP A 58 26.23 5.98 3.75
N LYS A 59 27.09 6.23 2.75
CA LYS A 59 28.02 5.23 2.21
C LYS A 59 28.89 4.60 3.30
N ARG A 60 28.96 5.19 4.49
CA ARG A 60 29.62 4.64 5.69
C ARG A 60 28.99 3.34 6.23
N ASP A 61 27.73 3.06 5.92
CA ASP A 61 27.04 1.84 6.38
C ASP A 61 27.08 0.70 5.35
N GLU A 62 27.65 0.93 4.18
CA GLU A 62 27.86 -0.11 3.16
C GLU A 62 29.00 -1.04 3.58
N ILE A 63 28.69 -2.33 3.66
CA ILE A 63 29.68 -3.38 3.96
C ILE A 63 30.30 -3.89 2.66
N SER A 64 29.47 -4.22 1.67
CA SER A 64 29.93 -4.68 0.36
C SER A 64 28.89 -4.49 -0.72
N TYR A 65 29.37 -4.40 -1.96
CA TYR A 65 28.54 -4.50 -3.16
C TYR A 65 29.20 -5.41 -4.19
N GLU A 66 28.41 -6.34 -4.71
CA GLU A 66 28.78 -7.25 -5.78
C GLU A 66 27.76 -7.10 -6.92
N GLY A 67 28.18 -6.58 -8.06
CA GLY A 67 27.27 -6.35 -9.17
C GLY A 67 27.89 -5.54 -10.29
N THR A 68 27.02 -5.12 -11.23
CA THR A 68 27.45 -4.33 -12.39
C THR A 68 27.54 -2.84 -12.04
N TYR A 69 28.37 -2.14 -12.82
CA TYR A 69 28.60 -0.70 -12.73
C TYR A 69 28.49 -0.06 -14.11
N LEU A 70 28.01 1.18 -14.16
CA LEU A 70 28.12 2.07 -15.31
C LEU A 70 29.00 3.26 -14.91
N GLY A 71 30.25 3.27 -15.38
CA GLY A 71 31.28 4.17 -14.85
C GLY A 71 31.60 3.82 -13.40
N THR A 72 31.40 4.77 -12.48
CA THR A 72 31.63 4.59 -11.04
C THR A 72 30.35 4.32 -10.25
N MET A 73 29.19 4.28 -10.91
CA MET A 73 27.89 4.12 -10.27
C MET A 73 27.40 2.68 -10.39
N LYS A 74 26.81 2.15 -9.32
CA LYS A 74 26.08 0.88 -9.33
C LYS A 74 24.95 0.98 -10.35
N HIS A 75 24.89 0.01 -11.25
CA HIS A 75 23.91 0.00 -12.35
C HIS A 75 23.69 -1.43 -12.82
N GLY A 76 22.47 -1.79 -13.22
CA GLY A 76 22.13 -3.17 -13.60
C GLY A 76 21.91 -4.04 -12.37
N ARG A 77 22.20 -5.35 -12.44
CA ARG A 77 21.93 -6.26 -11.31
C ARG A 77 23.08 -6.26 -10.31
N GLY A 78 22.75 -6.36 -9.03
CA GLY A 78 23.73 -6.49 -7.97
C GLY A 78 23.14 -6.93 -6.63
N ARG A 79 24.05 -7.23 -5.71
CA ARG A 79 23.81 -7.52 -4.30
C ARG A 79 24.55 -6.48 -3.46
N LEU A 80 23.81 -5.77 -2.62
CA LEU A 80 24.32 -4.78 -1.67
C LEU A 80 24.13 -5.32 -0.25
N ARG A 81 25.22 -5.48 0.49
CA ARG A 81 25.18 -5.73 1.93
C ARG A 81 25.42 -4.41 2.66
N MET A 82 24.41 -3.96 3.38
CA MET A 82 24.52 -2.89 4.35
C MET A 82 24.71 -3.46 5.75
N ARG A 83 24.99 -2.58 6.71
CA ARG A 83 25.11 -2.94 8.12
C ARG A 83 23.88 -3.63 8.71
N THR A 84 22.68 -3.33 8.22
CA THR A 84 21.40 -3.77 8.83
C THR A 84 20.48 -4.53 7.88
N TYR A 85 20.82 -4.62 6.59
CA TYR A 85 20.04 -5.35 5.60
C TYR A 85 20.89 -5.78 4.41
N THR A 86 20.36 -6.73 3.65
CA THR A 86 20.85 -7.10 2.32
C THR A 86 19.80 -6.73 1.29
N TYR A 87 20.23 -6.16 0.17
CA TYR A 87 19.41 -5.94 -1.00
C TYR A 87 19.98 -6.70 -2.20
N GLU A 88 19.11 -7.35 -2.95
CA GLU A 88 19.42 -8.02 -4.20
C GLU A 88 18.42 -7.57 -5.26
N GLY A 89 18.91 -7.00 -6.36
CA GLY A 89 18.01 -6.50 -7.39
C GLY A 89 18.71 -5.61 -8.39
N GLU A 90 17.90 -4.76 -9.02
CA GLU A 90 18.37 -3.83 -10.03
C GLU A 90 18.79 -2.48 -9.41
N PHE A 91 19.78 -1.86 -10.03
CA PHE A 91 20.31 -0.55 -9.67
C PHE A 91 20.29 0.36 -10.89
N GLN A 92 20.01 1.63 -10.65
CA GLN A 92 20.14 2.69 -11.64
C GLN A 92 20.76 3.92 -10.97
N ASN A 93 21.98 4.26 -11.39
CA ASN A 93 22.72 5.43 -10.92
C ASN A 93 22.86 5.45 -9.38
N ASP A 94 23.46 4.39 -8.82
CA ASP A 94 23.61 4.15 -7.37
C ASP A 94 22.32 3.89 -6.58
N MET A 95 21.13 4.03 -7.19
CA MET A 95 19.85 3.81 -6.50
C MET A 95 19.26 2.44 -6.80
N LYS A 96 18.65 1.81 -5.78
CA LYS A 96 17.80 0.62 -5.95
C LYS A 96 16.67 0.94 -6.93
N HIS A 97 16.46 0.10 -7.92
CA HIS A 97 15.50 0.31 -9.01
C HIS A 97 14.90 -1.04 -9.45
N GLY A 98 13.89 -1.00 -10.33
CA GLY A 98 13.35 -2.20 -10.96
C GLY A 98 12.80 -3.19 -9.94
N LEU A 99 12.98 -4.48 -10.18
CA LEU A 99 12.61 -5.53 -9.23
C LEU A 99 13.76 -5.82 -8.27
N GLY A 100 13.43 -6.09 -7.02
CA GLY A 100 14.41 -6.52 -6.03
C GLY A 100 13.80 -7.14 -4.78
N ALA A 101 14.68 -7.71 -3.97
CA ALA A 101 14.39 -8.24 -2.65
C ALA A 101 15.27 -7.51 -1.62
N LEU A 102 14.67 -7.16 -0.49
CA LEU A 102 15.37 -6.55 0.64
C LEU A 102 15.05 -7.35 1.89
N GLU A 103 16.08 -7.84 2.57
CA GLU A 103 16.00 -8.60 3.80
C GLU A 103 16.72 -7.84 4.90
N TRP A 104 15.99 -7.49 5.96
CA TRP A 104 16.57 -6.84 7.14
C TRP A 104 17.07 -7.91 8.11
N ASP A 105 18.11 -7.57 8.87
CA ASP A 105 18.67 -8.49 9.88
C ASP A 105 17.67 -8.77 11.03
N ASP A 106 16.59 -7.98 11.16
CA ASP A 106 15.47 -8.25 12.07
C ASP A 106 14.46 -9.30 11.54
N GLY A 107 14.71 -9.86 10.36
CA GLY A 107 13.88 -10.90 9.74
C GLY A 107 12.72 -10.36 8.90
N ARG A 108 12.55 -9.04 8.76
CA ARG A 108 11.61 -8.49 7.77
C ARG A 108 12.12 -8.80 6.36
N ARG A 109 11.19 -8.96 5.42
CA ARG A 109 11.51 -9.19 4.00
C ARG A 109 10.54 -8.46 3.09
N TYR A 110 11.09 -7.73 2.12
CA TYR A 110 10.37 -7.06 1.04
C TYR A 110 10.77 -7.67 -0.29
N GLU A 111 9.80 -7.95 -1.15
CA GLU A 111 10.01 -8.35 -2.53
C GLU A 111 9.07 -7.57 -3.43
N GLY A 112 9.62 -6.83 -4.39
CA GLY A 112 8.79 -6.07 -5.31
C GLY A 112 9.55 -4.97 -6.02
N GLY A 113 8.80 -3.98 -6.50
CA GLY A 113 9.37 -2.89 -7.26
C GLY A 113 10.08 -1.85 -6.39
N PHE A 114 11.09 -1.22 -6.99
CA PHE A 114 11.83 -0.10 -6.47
C PHE A 114 11.87 1.01 -7.52
N ARG A 115 11.81 2.26 -7.06
CA ARG A 115 12.00 3.44 -7.90
C ARG A 115 12.76 4.50 -7.11
N ASN A 116 13.91 4.92 -7.62
CA ASN A 116 14.77 5.93 -7.00
C ASN A 116 15.07 5.61 -5.51
N GLY A 117 15.43 4.36 -5.23
CA GLY A 117 15.76 3.90 -3.88
C GLY A 117 14.58 3.52 -3.00
N LYS A 118 13.34 3.80 -3.41
CA LYS A 118 12.13 3.62 -2.59
C LYS A 118 11.25 2.47 -3.06
N PHE A 119 10.48 1.88 -2.16
CA PHE A 119 9.47 0.88 -2.52
C PHE A 119 8.41 1.47 -3.45
N HIS A 120 8.11 0.75 -4.53
CA HIS A 120 7.19 1.21 -5.55
C HIS A 120 6.52 0.05 -6.29
N GLY A 121 5.28 0.24 -6.76
CA GLY A 121 4.56 -0.78 -7.54
C GLY A 121 4.14 -1.98 -6.70
N ALA A 122 3.84 -3.09 -7.36
CA ALA A 122 3.39 -4.32 -6.68
C ALA A 122 4.52 -4.96 -5.86
N ALA A 123 4.19 -5.39 -4.64
CA ALA A 123 5.15 -6.00 -3.74
C ALA A 123 4.51 -6.88 -2.67
N VAL A 124 5.35 -7.68 -2.02
CA VAL A 124 5.06 -8.46 -0.83
C VAL A 124 6.00 -8.01 0.29
N MET A 125 5.44 -7.70 1.46
CA MET A 125 6.19 -7.45 2.69
C MET A 125 5.81 -8.49 3.73
N GLN A 126 6.81 -9.07 4.37
CA GLN A 126 6.69 -10.10 5.39
C GLN A 126 7.41 -9.65 6.65
N TRP A 127 6.79 -9.89 7.80
CA TRP A 127 7.37 -9.62 9.11
C TRP A 127 7.57 -10.94 9.86
N PRO A 128 8.57 -11.01 10.76
CA PRO A 128 8.86 -12.23 11.52
C PRO A 128 7.71 -12.65 12.46
N ASP A 129 6.84 -11.71 12.84
CA ASP A 129 5.64 -11.96 13.64
C ASP A 129 4.45 -12.51 12.82
N GLY A 130 4.69 -12.97 11.59
CA GLY A 130 3.69 -13.55 10.72
C GLY A 130 2.75 -12.54 10.06
N ARG A 131 2.91 -11.22 10.31
CA ARG A 131 2.21 -10.21 9.50
C ARG A 131 2.70 -10.28 8.07
N ARG A 132 1.79 -9.99 7.14
CA ARG A 132 2.09 -9.96 5.71
C ARG A 132 1.26 -8.91 5.00
N TYR A 133 1.87 -8.24 4.03
CA TYR A 133 1.20 -7.32 3.13
C TYR A 133 1.46 -7.73 1.69
N VAL A 134 0.43 -7.75 0.87
CA VAL A 134 0.49 -7.95 -0.59
C VAL A 134 -0.32 -6.84 -1.23
N GLY A 135 0.30 -5.99 -2.03
CA GLY A 135 -0.38 -4.86 -2.64
C GLY A 135 0.59 -3.93 -3.33
N GLN A 136 0.21 -2.67 -3.54
CA GLN A 136 1.09 -1.69 -4.15
C GLN A 136 1.78 -0.79 -3.12
N TYR A 137 2.93 -0.26 -3.49
CA TYR A 137 3.66 0.77 -2.77
C TYR A 137 3.85 2.02 -3.64
N ALA A 138 3.90 3.17 -2.99
CA ALA A 138 4.32 4.43 -3.59
C ALA A 138 5.08 5.24 -2.54
N GLU A 139 6.34 5.59 -2.84
CA GLU A 139 7.21 6.38 -1.95
C GLU A 139 7.26 5.74 -0.54
N ASP A 140 7.68 4.47 -0.47
CA ASP A 140 7.84 3.66 0.75
C ASP A 140 6.57 3.34 1.53
N ARG A 141 5.39 3.74 1.01
CA ARG A 141 4.11 3.59 1.70
C ARG A 141 3.16 2.71 0.91
N LYS A 142 2.41 1.87 1.63
CA LYS A 142 1.30 1.08 1.07
C LYS A 142 0.32 2.00 0.32
N HIS A 143 -0.04 1.62 -0.89
CA HIS A 143 -0.90 2.39 -1.77
C HIS A 143 -1.74 1.47 -2.68
N GLY A 144 -2.77 2.03 -3.32
CA GLY A 144 -3.67 1.28 -4.20
C GLY A 144 -4.41 0.17 -3.48
N ASP A 145 -4.73 -0.92 -4.17
CA ASP A 145 -5.37 -2.10 -3.60
C ASP A 145 -4.36 -3.04 -2.95
N GLY A 146 -4.66 -3.50 -1.74
CA GLY A 146 -3.78 -4.41 -1.02
C GLY A 146 -4.46 -5.18 0.08
N THR A 147 -3.87 -6.32 0.39
CA THR A 147 -4.21 -7.20 1.50
C THR A 147 -3.16 -7.05 2.61
N PHE A 148 -3.60 -6.77 3.84
CA PHE A 148 -2.78 -6.93 5.04
C PHE A 148 -3.36 -8.03 5.91
N SER A 149 -2.56 -9.04 6.25
CA SER A 149 -2.95 -10.16 7.13
C SER A 149 -2.09 -10.19 8.39
N TRP A 150 -2.70 -10.61 9.48
CA TRP A 150 -2.05 -10.86 10.77
C TRP A 150 -2.02 -12.36 11.05
N GLN A 151 -1.09 -12.79 11.91
CA GLN A 151 -0.93 -14.20 12.28
C GLN A 151 -2.17 -14.81 12.94
N ASP A 152 -2.99 -13.99 13.62
CA ASP A 152 -4.22 -14.40 14.30
C ASP A 152 -5.44 -14.54 13.37
N GLY A 153 -5.23 -14.52 12.05
CA GLY A 153 -6.28 -14.65 11.04
C GLY A 153 -7.03 -13.36 10.73
N ARG A 154 -6.75 -12.24 11.44
CA ARG A 154 -7.28 -10.94 11.00
C ARG A 154 -6.75 -10.62 9.61
N ARG A 155 -7.58 -9.93 8.81
CA ARG A 155 -7.22 -9.49 7.46
C ARG A 155 -7.93 -8.19 7.11
N TYR A 156 -7.27 -7.34 6.35
CA TYR A 156 -7.88 -6.22 5.65
C TYR A 156 -7.57 -6.34 4.16
N GLU A 157 -8.58 -6.19 3.32
CA GLU A 157 -8.49 -6.21 1.87
C GLU A 157 -9.17 -4.95 1.34
N GLY A 158 -8.46 -4.09 0.64
CA GLY A 158 -9.04 -2.87 0.11
C GLY A 158 -8.02 -1.82 -0.24
N GLN A 159 -8.49 -0.57 -0.31
CA GLN A 159 -7.69 0.55 -0.80
C GLN A 159 -6.77 1.13 0.29
N TRP A 160 -5.62 1.62 -0.13
CA TRP A 160 -4.57 2.19 0.70
C TRP A 160 -4.12 3.54 0.14
N VAL A 161 -3.97 4.53 1.02
CA VAL A 161 -3.41 5.84 0.67
C VAL A 161 -2.39 6.22 1.73
N ALA A 162 -1.16 6.51 1.29
CA ALA A 162 -0.10 6.99 2.18
C ALA A 162 0.14 6.07 3.40
N GLY A 163 0.05 4.75 3.20
CA GLY A 163 0.28 3.76 4.25
C GLY A 163 -0.94 3.41 5.10
N LYS A 164 -2.07 4.08 4.89
CA LYS A 164 -3.29 3.94 5.69
C LYS A 164 -4.43 3.34 4.89
N ARG A 165 -5.29 2.57 5.55
CA ARG A 165 -6.53 2.04 4.94
C ARG A 165 -7.44 3.18 4.54
N HIS A 166 -7.99 3.08 3.33
CA HIS A 166 -8.80 4.12 2.71
C HIS A 166 -9.86 3.50 1.80
N GLY A 167 -10.83 4.31 1.36
CA GLY A 167 -11.82 3.93 0.36
C GLY A 167 -12.59 2.66 0.74
N ILE A 168 -12.92 1.81 -0.23
CA ILE A 168 -13.67 0.58 0.03
C ILE A 168 -12.73 -0.54 0.47
N GLY A 169 -13.10 -1.23 1.56
CA GLY A 169 -12.38 -2.40 2.01
C GLY A 169 -13.19 -3.33 2.89
N THR A 170 -12.78 -4.60 2.89
CA THR A 170 -13.31 -5.68 3.71
C THR A 170 -12.34 -5.95 4.86
N TYR A 171 -12.86 -5.99 6.08
CA TYR A 171 -12.11 -6.39 7.26
C TYR A 171 -12.65 -7.70 7.81
N THR A 172 -11.74 -8.65 8.05
CA THR A 172 -11.99 -9.94 8.68
C THR A 172 -11.36 -9.94 10.05
N ASN A 173 -12.13 -10.26 11.09
CA ASN A 173 -11.60 -10.40 12.45
C ASN A 173 -10.99 -11.81 12.68
N ALA A 174 -10.36 -12.02 13.83
CA ALA A 174 -9.72 -13.30 14.16
C ALA A 174 -10.70 -14.50 14.23
N LYS A 175 -12.00 -14.25 14.36
CA LYS A 175 -13.06 -15.28 14.37
C LYS A 175 -13.60 -15.56 12.96
N GLY A 176 -13.07 -14.92 11.92
CA GLY A 176 -13.51 -15.09 10.53
C GLY A 176 -14.72 -14.23 10.13
N PHE A 177 -15.29 -13.42 11.02
CA PHE A 177 -16.39 -12.53 10.65
C PHE A 177 -15.87 -11.39 9.78
N THR A 178 -16.51 -11.20 8.63
CA THR A 178 -16.15 -10.19 7.63
C THR A 178 -17.13 -9.03 7.64
N ARG A 179 -16.64 -7.82 7.39
CA ARG A 179 -17.45 -6.62 7.18
C ARG A 179 -16.84 -5.75 6.10
N ARG A 180 -17.64 -5.39 5.10
CA ARG A 180 -17.27 -4.41 4.07
C ARG A 180 -17.69 -3.01 4.49
N GLY A 181 -16.86 -2.02 4.19
CA GLY A 181 -17.16 -0.62 4.52
C GLY A 181 -16.25 0.37 3.82
N THR A 182 -16.56 1.64 4.03
CA THR A 182 -15.75 2.78 3.60
C THR A 182 -14.82 3.21 4.73
N TRP A 183 -13.54 3.40 4.39
CA TRP A 183 -12.45 3.73 5.29
C TRP A 183 -11.86 5.09 4.95
N GLN A 184 -11.46 5.84 5.98
CA GLN A 184 -10.73 7.09 5.84
C GLN A 184 -9.66 7.15 6.93
N GLN A 185 -8.38 7.18 6.51
CA GLN A 185 -7.24 7.35 7.42
C GLN A 185 -7.23 6.31 8.55
N ASP A 186 -7.31 5.02 8.18
CA ASP A 186 -7.38 3.87 9.09
C ASP A 186 -8.65 3.74 9.94
N ARG A 187 -9.63 4.62 9.75
CA ARG A 187 -10.92 4.56 10.47
C ARG A 187 -12.05 4.18 9.52
N PRO A 188 -12.88 3.17 9.87
CA PRO A 188 -14.11 2.91 9.13
C PRO A 188 -15.11 4.04 9.41
N ILE A 189 -15.62 4.68 8.36
CA ILE A 189 -16.60 5.78 8.45
C ILE A 189 -18.03 5.32 8.15
N LYS A 190 -18.20 4.24 7.38
CA LYS A 190 -19.49 3.63 7.08
C LYS A 190 -19.30 2.14 6.85
N TRP A 191 -20.15 1.32 7.47
CA TRP A 191 -20.24 -0.11 7.16
C TRP A 191 -21.36 -0.35 6.17
N GLU A 192 -21.17 -1.31 5.28
CA GLU A 192 -22.25 -1.83 4.45
C GLU A 192 -23.10 -2.78 5.28
N GLU A 193 -24.41 -2.74 5.04
CA GLU A 193 -25.32 -3.71 5.63
C GLU A 193 -25.01 -5.09 5.04
N PRO A 194 -25.08 -6.16 5.85
CA PRO A 194 -24.95 -7.52 5.33
C PRO A 194 -25.98 -7.72 4.20
N ASP A 195 -25.55 -8.28 3.07
CA ASP A 195 -26.49 -8.66 2.03
C ASP A 195 -27.51 -9.64 2.64
N PRO A 196 -28.82 -9.30 2.68
CA PRO A 196 -29.84 -10.16 3.25
C PRO A 196 -29.89 -11.55 2.58
N GLN A 197 -29.41 -11.66 1.34
CA GLN A 197 -29.38 -12.91 0.57
C GLN A 197 -28.15 -13.78 0.89
N ALA A 198 -27.06 -13.20 1.44
CA ALA A 198 -25.83 -13.95 1.76
C ALA A 198 -25.91 -14.72 3.09
N SER A 199 -26.87 -14.39 3.96
CA SER A 199 -27.14 -15.12 5.21
C SER A 199 -28.11 -16.29 5.05
N GLY A 200 -28.50 -16.64 3.82
CA GLY A 200 -29.37 -17.77 3.49
C GLY A 200 -28.68 -19.13 3.60
N LEU A 201 -28.18 -19.51 4.78
CA LEU A 201 -28.12 -20.93 5.11
C LEU A 201 -29.56 -21.42 5.19
N SER A 202 -30.01 -22.04 4.10
CA SER A 202 -31.27 -22.75 4.00
C SER A 202 -31.36 -23.78 5.12
N LEU A 203 -32.05 -23.42 6.21
CA LEU A 203 -32.71 -24.40 7.06
C LEU A 203 -33.78 -25.03 6.20
N GLN A 204 -33.46 -26.12 5.50
CA GLN A 204 -34.46 -27.02 4.98
C GLN A 204 -35.21 -27.58 6.19
N SER A 205 -36.34 -26.95 6.52
CA SER A 205 -37.34 -27.53 7.41
C SER A 205 -37.62 -28.95 6.91
N PRO A 206 -37.48 -30.00 7.73
CA PRO A 206 -37.90 -31.32 7.29
C PRO A 206 -39.40 -31.26 7.01
N THR A 207 -39.76 -31.40 5.74
CA THR A 207 -41.14 -31.56 5.29
C THR A 207 -41.74 -32.73 6.06
N ARG A 208 -42.61 -32.41 7.02
CA ARG A 208 -43.42 -33.37 7.77
C ARG A 208 -44.39 -34.00 6.77
N GLN A 209 -44.11 -35.21 6.31
CA GLN A 209 -45.11 -36.00 5.58
C GLN A 209 -46.28 -36.28 6.54
N PRO A 210 -47.54 -36.07 6.13
CA PRO A 210 -48.68 -36.40 6.98
C PRO A 210 -48.84 -37.92 7.09
N GLU A 211 -49.15 -38.35 8.32
CA GLU A 211 -49.48 -39.72 8.71
C GLU A 211 -50.54 -40.33 7.80
N ARG A 212 -50.27 -41.54 7.27
CA ARG A 212 -51.31 -42.43 6.77
C ARG A 212 -51.72 -43.37 7.90
N LEU A 213 -52.77 -42.99 8.62
CA LEU A 213 -53.57 -43.89 9.45
C LEU A 213 -54.29 -44.86 8.51
N GLU A 214 -53.83 -46.11 8.44
CA GLU A 214 -54.64 -47.19 7.88
C GLU A 214 -55.57 -47.67 9.01
N ALA A 215 -56.81 -47.17 8.97
CA ALA A 215 -57.91 -47.68 9.76
C ALA A 215 -58.42 -48.97 9.08
N GLU A 216 -58.52 -50.00 9.90
CA GLU A 216 -59.24 -51.24 9.63
C GLU A 216 -60.73 -50.92 9.44
N GLU A 217 -61.36 -51.44 8.39
CA GLU A 217 -62.80 -51.67 8.40
C GLU A 217 -63.12 -53.08 7.87
N GLU A 218 -63.92 -53.75 8.69
CA GLU A 218 -64.50 -55.08 8.56
C GLU A 218 -65.45 -55.25 7.37
N VAL A 219 -65.42 -56.46 6.80
CA VAL A 219 -66.50 -57.45 6.62
C VAL A 219 -67.91 -57.00 6.14
N ILE A 220 -68.55 -57.96 5.44
CA ILE A 220 -69.99 -58.17 5.12
C ILE A 220 -70.21 -57.99 3.59
N GLU A 221 -70.77 -58.91 2.78
CA GLU A 221 -71.72 -59.98 3.01
C GLU A 221 -71.71 -61.07 1.91
N VAL A 222 -72.21 -62.22 2.34
CA VAL A 222 -72.79 -63.41 1.71
C VAL A 222 -73.61 -63.19 0.40
N SER A 223 -73.50 -64.10 -0.60
CA SER A 223 -74.65 -64.84 -1.22
C SER A 223 -74.37 -65.57 -2.56
N THR A 224 -74.73 -66.88 -2.58
CA THR A 224 -75.34 -67.69 -3.67
C THR A 224 -74.52 -67.99 -4.94
N LEU A 225 -74.50 -69.19 -5.54
CA LEU A 225 -75.40 -70.37 -5.63
C LEU A 225 -74.60 -71.69 -5.60
#